data_AF-A0A974UYY7-F1
#
_entry.id   AF-A0A974UYY7-F1
#
_cell.length_a   1.000
_cell.length_b   1.000
_cell.length_c   1.000
_cell.angle_alpha   90.00
_cell.angle_beta   90.00
_cell.angle_gamma   90.00
#
_symmetry.space_group_name_H-M   'P 1'
#
loop_
_entity.id
_entity.type
_entity.pdbx_description
1 polymer ?
#
loop_
_entity_poly.entity_id
_entity_poly.type
_entity_poly.pdbx_seq_one_letter_code
_entity_poly.pdbx_strand_id
1 'polypeptide(L)'
;MGAAPPEPVPESRTAEWVAAELRALHTSGALDLPVPGHGGLLRRWRALAAFGRRDLALARLAEGHTDAVAILSEAGRKPEPGALYGVWAAKSAGTGAVLDNGRLSGTVRFCSGLTTLDRALVAARDRLVEIDLGRPGVERHPEVWQALGMDASDSGDVVIHDVPVAGEAVLGPPGWYVDRPGFVFGGTGVAAVWLGGAAGILDSVREILRGKTDEHQLAHLGALHAAVASADALLGSTAGILEDAPDPALLNDTCRASVEHAAREVLDRAPRITGPGPLGRDRAFAQRLADLQVFVRQHHGERDLAALGRRVLEVRP
;
A
#
# COMPACT_ATOMS: atom_id res chain seq x y z
N MET A 1 0.43 -18.21 -0.45
CA MET A 1 -0.91 -17.83 0.08
C MET A 1 -1.71 -18.98 0.74
N GLY A 2 -1.11 -19.89 1.51
CA GLY A 2 -1.79 -21.10 2.03
C GLY A 2 -2.70 -20.94 3.27
N ALA A 3 -3.04 -19.71 3.67
CA ALA A 3 -3.89 -19.46 4.84
C ALA A 3 -5.38 -19.39 4.46
N ALA A 4 -6.25 -19.73 5.42
CA ALA A 4 -7.69 -19.55 5.29
C ALA A 4 -8.04 -18.10 4.92
N PRO A 5 -9.11 -17.87 4.12
CA PRO A 5 -9.54 -16.52 3.80
C PRO A 5 -9.85 -15.73 5.08
N PRO A 6 -9.51 -14.43 5.13
CA PRO A 6 -9.76 -13.58 6.29
C PRO A 6 -11.26 -13.42 6.56
N GLU A 7 -11.61 -13.00 7.78
CA GLU A 7 -13.01 -12.74 8.14
C GLU A 7 -13.68 -11.73 7.18
N PRO A 8 -14.98 -11.91 6.89
CA PRO A 8 -15.70 -11.03 5.98
C PRO A 8 -15.72 -9.57 6.46
N VAL A 9 -15.54 -8.65 5.52
CA VAL A 9 -15.70 -7.21 5.72
C VAL A 9 -17.18 -6.85 5.62
N PRO A 10 -17.71 -5.91 6.42
CA PRO A 10 -19.08 -5.43 6.27
C PRO A 10 -19.36 -4.95 4.84
N GLU A 11 -20.57 -5.20 4.33
CA GLU A 11 -20.95 -4.86 2.95
C GLU A 11 -20.84 -3.36 2.64
N SER A 12 -20.95 -2.49 3.64
CA SER A 12 -20.79 -1.04 3.52
C SER A 12 -19.71 -0.53 4.48
N ARG A 13 -18.46 -0.95 4.26
CA ARG A 13 -17.31 -0.39 4.99
C ARG A 13 -17.26 1.14 4.83
N THR A 14 -16.79 1.82 5.86
CA THR A 14 -16.56 3.28 5.86
C THR A 14 -15.13 3.58 6.33
N ALA A 15 -14.68 4.82 6.19
CA ALA A 15 -13.39 5.25 6.73
C ALA A 15 -13.30 5.03 8.25
N GLU A 16 -14.39 5.26 8.99
CA GLU A 16 -14.47 5.01 10.44
C GLU A 16 -14.33 3.53 10.77
N TRP A 17 -14.95 2.64 9.97
CA TRP A 17 -14.79 1.20 10.14
C TRP A 17 -13.33 0.78 9.89
N VAL A 18 -12.72 1.25 8.81
CA VAL A 18 -11.32 0.95 8.50
C VAL A 18 -10.40 1.42 9.64
N ALA A 19 -10.64 2.61 10.19
CA ALA A 19 -9.87 3.14 11.30
C ALA A 19 -10.03 2.32 12.59
N ALA A 20 -11.25 1.87 12.90
CA ALA A 20 -11.51 1.01 14.05
C ALA A 20 -10.75 -0.33 13.92
N GLU A 21 -10.78 -0.95 12.74
CA GLU A 21 -10.02 -2.16 12.46
C GLU A 21 -8.51 -1.95 12.55
N LEU A 22 -8.00 -0.84 12.00
CA LEU A 22 -6.59 -0.50 12.11
C LEU A 22 -6.15 -0.34 13.57
N ARG A 23 -6.98 0.33 14.39
CA ARG A 23 -6.72 0.52 15.81
C ARG A 23 -6.77 -0.82 16.58
N ALA A 24 -7.66 -1.73 16.20
CA ALA A 24 -7.69 -3.09 16.75
C ALA A 24 -6.41 -3.86 16.41
N LEU A 25 -5.95 -3.82 15.15
CA LEU A 25 -4.69 -4.44 14.71
C LEU A 25 -3.48 -3.84 15.44
N HIS A 26 -3.46 -2.52 15.64
CA HIS A 26 -2.41 -1.85 16.40
C HIS A 26 -2.39 -2.32 17.86
N THR A 27 -3.56 -2.32 18.52
CA THR A 27 -3.70 -2.72 19.93
C THR A 27 -3.32 -4.18 20.16
N SER A 28 -3.59 -5.06 19.20
CA SER A 28 -3.25 -6.48 19.29
C SER A 28 -1.79 -6.81 18.93
N GLY A 29 -1.00 -5.82 18.50
CA GLY A 29 0.36 -6.03 17.98
C GLY A 29 0.41 -6.68 16.58
N ALA A 30 -0.71 -6.77 15.86
CA ALA A 30 -0.73 -7.35 14.52
C ALA A 30 0.00 -6.49 13.49
N LEU A 31 0.21 -5.20 13.80
CA LEU A 31 1.02 -4.28 13.00
C LEU A 31 2.52 -4.32 13.36
N ASP A 32 2.95 -5.13 14.33
CA ASP A 32 4.36 -5.25 14.72
C ASP A 32 5.15 -6.11 13.71
N LEU A 33 5.39 -5.52 12.55
CA LEU A 33 6.09 -6.17 11.44
C LEU A 33 7.61 -5.95 11.51
N PRO A 34 8.42 -6.89 10.96
CA PRO A 34 9.85 -6.68 10.80
C PRO A 34 10.17 -5.35 10.10
N VAL A 35 11.22 -4.68 10.59
CA VAL A 35 11.81 -3.51 9.93
C VAL A 35 12.54 -4.00 8.67
N PRO A 36 12.25 -3.44 7.48
CA PRO A 36 13.00 -3.79 6.27
C PRO A 36 14.51 -3.57 6.44
N GLY A 37 15.35 -4.39 5.80
CA GLY A 37 16.81 -4.33 5.91
C GLY A 37 17.39 -5.02 7.14
N HIS A 38 16.55 -5.66 7.96
CA HIS A 38 16.94 -6.32 9.20
C HIS A 38 16.50 -7.79 9.24
N GLY A 39 16.24 -8.39 8.08
CA GLY A 39 15.69 -9.73 7.96
C GLY A 39 14.16 -9.77 8.13
N GLY A 40 13.58 -10.89 7.71
CA GLY A 40 12.15 -11.15 7.93
C GLY A 40 11.21 -10.50 6.90
N LEU A 41 11.72 -10.03 5.75
CA LEU A 41 10.89 -9.50 4.67
C LEU A 41 9.73 -10.44 4.28
N LEU A 42 9.98 -11.74 4.22
CA LEU A 42 8.93 -12.72 3.91
C LEU A 42 7.77 -12.67 4.92
N ARG A 43 8.07 -12.50 6.21
CA ARG A 43 7.05 -12.36 7.27
C ARG A 43 6.29 -11.05 7.10
N ARG A 44 7.01 -9.95 6.85
CA ARG A 44 6.40 -8.64 6.58
C ARG A 44 5.45 -8.69 5.39
N TRP A 45 5.91 -9.19 4.24
CA TRP A 45 5.12 -9.22 3.01
C TRP A 45 3.93 -10.17 3.11
N ARG A 46 4.05 -11.31 3.80
CA ARG A 46 2.90 -12.19 4.07
C ARG A 46 1.83 -11.50 4.90
N ALA A 47 2.21 -10.72 5.91
CA ALA A 47 1.27 -9.94 6.71
C ALA A 47 0.59 -8.85 5.86
N LEU A 48 1.37 -8.10 5.07
CA LEU A 48 0.84 -7.07 4.16
C LEU A 48 -0.12 -7.66 3.10
N ALA A 49 0.22 -8.82 2.52
CA ALA A 49 -0.66 -9.54 1.61
C ALA A 49 -1.92 -10.05 2.31
N ALA A 50 -1.83 -10.48 3.57
CA ALA A 50 -3.00 -10.88 4.34
C ALA A 50 -3.95 -9.70 4.60
N PHE A 51 -3.42 -8.51 4.91
CA PHE A 51 -4.22 -7.30 4.99
C PHE A 51 -4.88 -6.98 3.65
N GLY A 52 -4.12 -7.00 2.54
CA GLY A 52 -4.67 -6.72 1.21
C GLY A 52 -5.77 -7.71 0.78
N ARG A 53 -5.61 -8.98 1.15
CA ARG A 53 -6.61 -10.04 0.93
C ARG A 53 -7.88 -9.79 1.73
N ARG A 54 -7.76 -9.20 2.93
CA ARG A 54 -8.90 -8.80 3.77
C ARG A 54 -9.62 -7.61 3.17
N ASP A 55 -8.94 -6.48 3.04
CA ASP A 55 -9.49 -5.22 2.55
C ASP A 55 -8.36 -4.27 2.12
N LEU A 56 -8.45 -3.71 0.91
CA LEU A 56 -7.36 -2.89 0.38
C LEU A 56 -7.23 -1.51 1.03
N ALA A 57 -8.33 -0.89 1.50
CA ALA A 57 -8.24 0.38 2.22
C ALA A 57 -7.59 0.18 3.59
N LEU A 58 -8.01 -0.85 4.34
CA LEU A 58 -7.35 -1.24 5.59
C LEU A 58 -5.87 -1.56 5.36
N ALA A 59 -5.56 -2.31 4.31
CA ALA A 59 -4.19 -2.67 4.01
C ALA A 59 -3.33 -1.47 3.63
N ARG A 60 -3.87 -0.47 2.95
CA ARG A 60 -3.17 0.79 2.68
C ARG A 60 -2.81 1.50 3.98
N LEU A 61 -3.74 1.62 4.92
CA LEU A 61 -3.48 2.27 6.20
C LEU A 61 -2.51 1.45 7.07
N ALA A 62 -2.64 0.13 7.09
CA ALA A 62 -1.73 -0.76 7.81
C ALA A 62 -0.31 -0.71 7.21
N GLU A 63 -0.18 -0.75 5.89
CA GLU A 63 1.10 -0.61 5.19
C GLU A 63 1.76 0.74 5.52
N GLY A 64 1.01 1.84 5.42
CA GLY A 64 1.51 3.18 5.76
C GLY A 64 1.96 3.31 7.21
N HIS A 65 1.20 2.76 8.17
CA HIS A 65 1.59 2.75 9.58
C HIS A 65 2.86 1.93 9.82
N THR A 66 2.94 0.73 9.26
CA THR A 66 4.11 -0.14 9.44
C THR A 66 5.35 0.34 8.69
N ASP A 67 5.21 1.16 7.65
CA ASP A 67 6.34 1.88 7.03
C ASP A 67 6.76 3.08 7.88
N ALA A 68 5.82 3.86 8.42
CA ALA A 68 6.14 4.97 9.32
C ALA A 68 6.90 4.52 10.57
N VAL A 69 6.49 3.42 11.20
CA VAL A 69 7.19 2.83 12.35
C VAL A 69 8.61 2.38 11.97
N ALA A 70 8.78 1.77 10.79
CA ALA A 70 10.09 1.37 10.30
C ALA A 70 10.99 2.59 10.04
N ILE A 71 10.46 3.65 9.42
CA ILE A 71 11.18 4.91 9.18
C ILE A 71 11.61 5.54 10.51
N LEU A 72 10.72 5.62 11.49
CA LEU A 72 11.05 6.15 12.81
C LEU A 72 12.17 5.34 13.46
N SER A 73 12.10 4.00 13.39
CA SER A 73 13.14 3.11 13.90
C SER A 73 14.50 3.37 13.23
N GLU A 74 14.54 3.49 11.89
CA GLU A 74 15.77 3.80 11.14
C GLU A 74 16.31 5.20 11.47
N ALA A 75 15.44 6.15 11.84
CA ALA A 75 15.81 7.47 12.33
C ALA A 75 16.25 7.49 13.81
N GLY A 76 16.28 6.33 14.50
CA GLY A 76 16.60 6.25 15.93
C GLY A 76 15.49 6.79 16.85
N ARG A 77 14.26 6.83 16.36
CA ARG A 77 13.08 7.35 17.06
C ARG A 77 12.09 6.24 17.36
N LYS A 78 11.26 6.49 18.38
CA LYS A 78 10.13 5.62 18.72
C LYS A 78 8.84 6.34 18.30
N PRO A 79 7.84 5.60 17.79
CA PRO A 79 6.51 6.15 17.59
C PRO A 79 5.91 6.58 18.93
N GLU A 80 5.05 7.60 18.89
CA GLU A 80 4.24 7.96 20.04
C GLU A 80 3.35 6.78 20.46
N PRO A 81 3.32 6.42 21.76
CA PRO A 81 2.52 5.31 22.25
C PRO A 81 1.03 5.42 21.86
N GLY A 82 0.51 4.39 21.21
CA GLY A 82 -0.91 4.30 20.82
C GLY A 82 -1.32 5.15 19.61
N ALA A 83 -0.40 5.92 19.02
CA ALA A 83 -0.69 6.75 17.87
C ALA A 83 -0.66 5.95 16.56
N LEU A 84 -1.63 6.20 15.69
CA LEU A 84 -1.66 5.71 14.32
C LEU A 84 -0.94 6.70 13.41
N TYR A 85 -0.17 6.15 12.47
CA TYR A 85 0.76 6.90 11.63
C TYR A 85 0.48 6.69 10.16
N GLY A 86 0.72 7.73 9.36
CA GLY A 86 0.78 7.66 7.91
C GLY A 86 2.13 8.14 7.37
N VAL A 87 2.42 7.79 6.11
CA VAL A 87 3.55 8.35 5.35
C VAL A 87 2.98 9.09 4.13
N TRP A 88 3.17 10.40 4.10
CA TRP A 88 2.66 11.29 3.06
C TRP A 88 3.83 11.84 2.24
N ALA A 89 4.24 11.06 1.25
CA ALA A 89 5.43 11.32 0.42
C ALA A 89 5.11 11.37 -1.09
N ALA A 90 3.84 11.55 -1.46
CA ALA A 90 3.44 11.59 -2.86
C ALA A 90 4.08 12.77 -3.60
N LYS A 91 4.75 12.48 -4.73
CA LYS A 91 5.31 13.51 -5.61
C LYS A 91 4.21 14.02 -6.54
N SER A 92 3.67 15.19 -6.22
CA SER A 92 2.68 15.90 -7.06
C SER A 92 3.33 17.08 -7.76
N ALA A 93 3.22 17.16 -9.08
CA ALA A 93 3.75 18.31 -9.82
C ALA A 93 3.07 19.60 -9.36
N GLY A 94 3.87 20.60 -8.97
CA GLY A 94 3.39 21.93 -8.56
C GLY A 94 2.84 22.04 -7.12
N THR A 95 2.85 20.96 -6.34
CA THR A 95 2.42 20.96 -4.93
C THR A 95 3.38 20.15 -4.06
N GLY A 96 3.43 20.45 -2.77
CA GLY A 96 4.25 19.73 -1.79
C GLY A 96 4.48 20.57 -0.54
N ALA A 97 4.90 19.92 0.54
CA ALA A 97 5.31 20.62 1.74
C ALA A 97 6.75 21.18 1.60
N VAL A 98 7.02 22.27 2.31
CA VAL A 98 8.32 22.91 2.43
C VAL A 98 8.56 23.20 3.89
N LEU A 99 9.73 22.80 4.39
CA LEU A 99 10.23 23.20 5.70
C LEU A 99 11.18 24.39 5.50
N ASP A 100 10.79 25.56 5.99
CA ASP A 100 11.62 26.77 5.97
C ASP A 100 11.68 27.39 7.37
N ASN A 101 12.89 27.71 7.84
CA ASN A 101 13.11 28.32 9.16
C ASN A 101 12.36 27.63 10.33
N GLY A 102 12.28 26.29 10.30
CA GLY A 102 11.58 25.51 11.33
C GLY A 102 10.04 25.54 11.21
N ARG A 103 9.50 25.96 10.07
CA ARG A 103 8.05 26.01 9.80
C ARG A 103 7.69 25.24 8.55
N LEU A 104 6.65 24.41 8.66
CA LEU A 104 6.16 23.58 7.58
C LEU A 104 4.97 24.25 6.92
N SER A 105 5.00 24.38 5.60
CA SER A 105 3.89 24.92 4.82
C SER A 105 3.74 24.20 3.48
N GLY A 106 2.53 24.22 2.92
CA GLY A 106 2.25 23.76 1.56
C GLY A 106 1.12 22.73 1.48
N THR A 107 0.84 22.26 0.27
CA THR A 107 -0.23 21.30 0.01
C THR A 107 0.35 19.91 -0.22
N VAL A 108 -0.04 18.95 0.60
CA VAL A 108 0.33 17.53 0.48
C VAL A 108 -0.88 16.78 -0.04
N ARG A 109 -0.70 16.02 -1.12
CA ARG A 109 -1.79 15.29 -1.77
C ARG A 109 -1.79 13.82 -1.42
N PHE A 110 -2.95 13.18 -1.60
CA PHE A 110 -3.12 11.73 -1.43
C PHE A 110 -2.74 11.25 -0.02
N CYS A 111 -3.15 12.02 0.98
CA CYS A 111 -2.90 11.79 2.40
C CYS A 111 -3.81 10.68 2.94
N SER A 112 -3.49 9.40 2.69
CA SER A 112 -4.29 8.28 3.18
C SER A 112 -4.47 8.30 4.71
N GLY A 113 -5.69 7.99 5.16
CA GLY A 113 -6.10 8.05 6.57
C GLY A 113 -6.25 9.47 7.11
N LEU A 114 -6.57 10.43 6.22
CA LEU A 114 -6.60 11.87 6.45
C LEU A 114 -7.31 12.29 7.76
N THR A 115 -8.49 11.73 8.01
CA THR A 115 -9.37 12.09 9.12
C THR A 115 -9.18 11.20 10.35
N THR A 116 -8.50 10.07 10.19
CA THR A 116 -8.48 8.98 11.19
C THR A 116 -7.12 8.74 11.84
N LEU A 117 -6.03 9.16 11.19
CA LEU A 117 -4.68 9.02 11.73
C LEU A 117 -4.36 10.14 12.72
N ASP A 118 -3.48 9.83 13.67
CA ASP A 118 -3.06 10.78 14.71
C ASP A 118 -1.82 11.57 14.26
N ARG A 119 -0.92 10.92 13.50
CA ARG A 119 0.36 11.47 13.06
C ARG A 119 0.71 11.12 11.63
N ALA A 120 1.56 11.93 11.01
CA ALA A 120 2.08 11.64 9.67
C ALA A 120 3.56 11.99 9.53
N LEU A 121 4.27 11.21 8.73
CA LEU A 121 5.59 11.56 8.21
C LEU A 121 5.41 12.22 6.84
N VAL A 122 5.71 13.51 6.75
CA VAL A 122 5.49 14.33 5.57
C VAL A 122 6.81 14.60 4.86
N ALA A 123 6.88 14.26 3.57
CA ALA A 123 8.01 14.63 2.74
C ALA A 123 7.94 16.13 2.42
N ALA A 124 8.95 16.87 2.85
CA ALA A 124 9.07 18.31 2.66
C ALA A 124 10.35 18.60 1.87
N ARG A 125 10.26 18.54 0.54
CA ARG A 125 11.41 18.57 -0.39
C ARG A 125 12.43 17.47 -0.08
N ASP A 126 13.59 17.83 0.44
CA ASP A 126 14.69 16.96 0.81
C ASP A 126 14.67 16.56 2.29
N ARG A 127 13.64 16.96 3.04
CA ARG A 127 13.42 16.58 4.45
C ARG A 127 12.23 15.64 4.58
N LEU A 128 12.23 14.89 5.68
CA LEU A 128 11.06 14.18 6.18
C LEU A 128 10.73 14.72 7.58
N VAL A 129 9.46 15.05 7.81
CA VAL A 129 9.02 15.70 9.05
C VAL A 129 7.86 14.94 9.66
N GLU A 130 7.97 14.59 10.95
CA GLU A 130 6.83 14.10 11.73
C GLU A 130 5.94 15.27 12.14
N ILE A 131 4.63 15.15 11.89
CA ILE A 131 3.64 16.10 12.38
C ILE A 131 2.50 15.41 13.13
N ASP A 132 1.99 16.09 14.16
CA ASP A 132 0.74 15.78 14.84
C ASP A 132 -0.43 16.38 14.05
N LEU A 133 -1.35 15.53 13.61
CA LEU A 133 -2.45 15.91 12.73
C LEU A 133 -3.58 16.63 13.46
N GLY A 134 -3.55 16.68 14.79
CA GLY A 134 -4.45 17.48 15.62
C GLY A 134 -3.98 18.93 15.83
N ARG A 135 -2.78 19.30 15.34
CA ARG A 135 -2.27 20.67 15.52
C ARG A 135 -3.06 21.71 14.70
N PRO A 136 -3.26 22.92 15.25
CA PRO A 136 -3.71 24.06 14.46
C PRO A 136 -2.81 24.30 13.25
N GLY A 137 -3.40 24.66 12.11
CA GLY A 137 -2.68 24.88 10.86
C GLY A 137 -2.61 23.65 9.94
N VAL A 138 -3.11 22.48 10.36
CA VAL A 138 -3.33 21.32 9.49
C VAL A 138 -4.78 21.34 8.99
N GLU A 139 -5.01 21.88 7.81
CA GLU A 139 -6.32 21.91 7.15
C GLU A 139 -6.50 20.68 6.27
N ARG A 140 -7.62 19.97 6.44
CA ARG A 140 -7.92 18.71 5.74
C ARG A 140 -8.99 18.95 4.68
N HIS A 141 -8.78 18.42 3.49
CA HIS A 141 -9.72 18.47 2.37
C HIS A 141 -10.16 17.05 1.98
N PRO A 142 -11.03 16.39 2.76
CA PRO A 142 -11.51 15.04 2.43
C PRO A 142 -12.36 15.03 1.14
N GLU A 143 -13.03 16.13 0.81
CA GLU A 143 -13.91 16.25 -0.35
C GLU A 143 -13.20 16.12 -1.70
N VAL A 144 -11.87 16.27 -1.75
CA VAL A 144 -11.13 16.09 -3.01
C VAL A 144 -10.94 14.62 -3.37
N TRP A 145 -11.12 13.70 -2.40
CA TRP A 145 -11.07 12.26 -2.63
C TRP A 145 -12.44 11.74 -3.08
N GLN A 146 -12.68 11.80 -4.39
CA GLN A 146 -13.94 11.37 -5.03
C GLN A 146 -13.84 9.95 -5.63
N ALA A 147 -12.87 9.15 -5.20
CA ALA A 147 -12.61 7.84 -5.78
C ALA A 147 -13.68 6.83 -5.34
N LEU A 148 -14.23 6.06 -6.30
CA LEU A 148 -15.16 4.95 -6.01
C LEU A 148 -14.42 3.73 -5.45
N GLY A 149 -13.24 3.44 -6.00
CA GLY A 149 -12.31 2.48 -5.46
C GLY A 149 -11.38 3.16 -4.45
N MET A 150 -10.99 2.44 -3.41
CA MET A 150 -10.22 2.96 -2.28
C MET A 150 -10.92 4.16 -1.60
N ASP A 151 -12.24 4.22 -1.69
CA ASP A 151 -13.08 5.26 -1.07
C ASP A 151 -12.79 5.40 0.44
N ALA A 152 -12.74 4.28 1.15
CA ALA A 152 -12.49 4.21 2.58
C ALA A 152 -11.01 4.35 2.97
N SER A 153 -10.08 4.53 2.01
CA SER A 153 -8.69 4.85 2.34
C SER A 153 -8.49 6.32 2.72
N ASP A 154 -9.55 7.13 2.59
CA ASP A 154 -9.61 8.50 3.09
C ASP A 154 -8.38 9.31 2.68
N SER A 155 -8.15 9.39 1.36
CA SER A 155 -6.88 9.84 0.76
C SER A 155 -6.98 11.23 0.13
N GLY A 156 -7.62 12.16 0.83
CA GLY A 156 -7.73 13.55 0.40
C GLY A 156 -6.42 14.33 0.51
N ASP A 157 -6.53 15.66 0.44
CA ASP A 157 -5.38 16.56 0.51
C ASP A 157 -5.29 17.24 1.88
N VAL A 158 -4.09 17.66 2.25
CA VAL A 158 -3.82 18.50 3.43
C VAL A 158 -3.17 19.80 2.98
N VAL A 159 -3.67 20.93 3.48
CA VAL A 159 -2.96 22.20 3.43
C VAL A 159 -2.36 22.49 4.80
N ILE A 160 -1.04 22.65 4.82
CA ILE A 160 -0.27 22.95 6.03
C ILE A 160 0.02 24.45 6.03
N HIS A 161 -0.42 25.14 7.07
CA HIS A 161 -0.29 26.59 7.27
C HIS A 161 0.70 26.89 8.39
N ASP A 162 1.96 27.17 8.02
CA ASP A 162 2.99 27.69 8.92
C ASP A 162 3.14 26.92 10.25
N VAL A 163 3.06 25.59 10.19
CA VAL A 163 3.09 24.73 11.39
C VAL A 163 4.52 24.71 11.96
N PRO A 164 4.74 25.08 13.23
CA PRO A 164 6.07 25.06 13.83
C PRO A 164 6.55 23.62 14.04
N VAL A 165 7.76 23.34 13.56
CA VAL A 165 8.42 22.04 13.61
C VAL A 165 9.58 22.11 14.60
N ALA A 166 9.51 21.29 15.64
CA ALA A 166 10.62 21.14 16.58
C ALA A 166 11.79 20.40 15.91
N GLY A 167 13.03 20.67 16.32
CA GLY A 167 14.22 20.12 15.66
C GLY A 167 14.22 18.59 15.62
N GLU A 168 13.75 17.95 16.69
CA GLU A 168 13.58 16.51 16.78
C GLU A 168 12.55 15.97 15.79
N ALA A 169 11.52 16.72 15.40
CA ALA A 169 10.50 16.25 14.46
C ALA A 169 11.03 16.11 13.02
N VAL A 170 12.23 16.63 12.72
CA VAL A 170 12.90 16.42 11.43
C VAL A 170 13.69 15.12 11.46
N LEU A 171 13.35 14.19 10.56
CA LEU A 171 13.93 12.85 10.52
C LEU A 171 15.12 12.79 9.57
N GLY A 172 16.29 12.56 10.14
CA GLY A 172 17.55 12.43 9.40
C GLY A 172 18.04 13.73 8.74
N PRO A 173 19.22 13.71 8.11
CA PRO A 173 19.72 14.83 7.32
C PRO A 173 18.95 15.00 5.98
N PRO A 174 19.17 16.11 5.24
CA PRO A 174 18.75 16.25 3.84
C PRO A 174 18.98 14.98 3.00
N GLY A 175 17.98 14.56 2.24
CA GLY A 175 18.05 13.40 1.34
C GLY A 175 17.88 12.04 2.01
N TRP A 176 18.03 11.96 3.33
CA TRP A 176 18.05 10.70 4.07
C TRP A 176 16.88 9.76 3.80
N TYR A 177 15.65 10.29 3.65
CA TYR A 177 14.46 9.48 3.44
C TYR A 177 14.53 8.54 2.22
N VAL A 178 15.12 9.01 1.11
CA VAL A 178 15.24 8.19 -0.12
C VAL A 178 16.50 7.33 -0.13
N ASP A 179 17.50 7.70 0.67
CA ASP A 179 18.79 7.00 0.78
C ASP A 179 18.78 5.90 1.86
N ARG A 180 17.77 5.88 2.74
CA ARG A 180 17.64 4.86 3.79
C ARG A 180 17.50 3.46 3.16
N PRO A 181 18.10 2.41 3.77
CA PRO A 181 18.00 1.04 3.24
C PRO A 181 16.56 0.57 3.01
N GLY A 182 15.65 0.84 3.96
CA GLY A 182 14.26 0.41 3.86
C GLY A 182 13.44 1.05 2.73
N PHE A 183 13.91 2.13 2.09
CA PHE A 183 13.18 2.81 1.01
C PHE A 183 12.98 1.90 -0.21
N VAL A 184 14.04 1.19 -0.62
CA VAL A 184 13.98 0.26 -1.75
C VAL A 184 13.02 -0.89 -1.47
N PHE A 185 12.99 -1.39 -0.24
CA PHE A 185 12.16 -2.52 0.16
C PHE A 185 10.68 -2.16 0.33
N GLY A 186 10.38 -0.88 0.63
CA GLY A 186 9.01 -0.37 0.78
C GLY A 186 8.16 -0.60 -0.48
N GLY A 187 8.75 -0.41 -1.66
CA GLY A 187 8.07 -0.62 -2.95
C GLY A 187 7.51 -2.04 -3.12
N THR A 188 8.23 -3.06 -2.65
CA THR A 188 7.80 -4.46 -2.72
C THR A 188 6.78 -4.80 -1.64
N GLY A 189 6.82 -4.10 -0.49
CA GLY A 189 5.76 -4.17 0.53
C GLY A 189 4.39 -3.76 -0.01
N VAL A 190 4.32 -2.66 -0.76
CA VAL A 190 3.09 -2.22 -1.44
C VAL A 190 2.63 -3.25 -2.47
N ALA A 191 3.55 -3.85 -3.24
CA ALA A 191 3.22 -4.92 -4.17
C ALA A 191 2.62 -6.14 -3.46
N ALA A 192 3.14 -6.53 -2.29
CA ALA A 192 2.55 -7.62 -1.51
C ALA A 192 1.08 -7.32 -1.14
N VAL A 193 0.73 -6.07 -0.84
CA VAL A 193 -0.68 -5.67 -0.61
C VAL A 193 -1.53 -5.84 -1.87
N TRP A 194 -1.04 -5.42 -3.05
CA TRP A 194 -1.74 -5.63 -4.32
C TRP A 194 -1.99 -7.10 -4.62
N LEU A 195 -0.97 -7.95 -4.38
CA LEU A 195 -1.11 -9.40 -4.51
C LEU A 195 -2.21 -9.93 -3.58
N GLY A 196 -2.24 -9.45 -2.34
CA GLY A 196 -3.32 -9.73 -1.40
C GLY A 196 -4.70 -9.39 -1.96
N GLY A 197 -4.88 -8.17 -2.47
CA GLY A 197 -6.13 -7.73 -3.10
C GLY A 197 -6.56 -8.61 -4.27
N ALA A 198 -5.61 -8.92 -5.16
CA ALA A 198 -5.83 -9.83 -6.29
C ALA A 198 -6.26 -11.24 -5.81
N ALA A 199 -5.63 -11.75 -4.76
CA ALA A 199 -5.99 -13.02 -4.14
C ALA A 199 -7.37 -13.02 -3.49
N GLY A 200 -7.78 -11.92 -2.85
CA GLY A 200 -9.11 -11.78 -2.27
C GLY A 200 -10.23 -11.78 -3.32
N ILE A 201 -9.97 -11.21 -4.50
CA ILE A 201 -10.88 -11.31 -5.64
C ILE A 201 -10.93 -12.75 -6.17
N LEU A 202 -9.77 -13.42 -6.30
CA LEU A 202 -9.71 -14.83 -6.70
C LEU A 202 -10.50 -15.73 -5.73
N ASP A 203 -10.42 -15.48 -4.42
CA ASP A 203 -11.24 -16.19 -3.44
C ASP A 203 -12.73 -15.98 -3.70
N SER A 204 -13.15 -14.74 -3.90
CA SER A 204 -14.55 -14.40 -4.20
C SER A 204 -15.04 -15.11 -5.46
N VAL A 205 -14.22 -15.16 -6.50
CA VAL A 205 -14.51 -15.93 -7.73
C VAL A 205 -14.66 -17.42 -7.42
N ARG A 206 -13.77 -18.01 -6.61
CA ARG A 206 -13.86 -19.43 -6.21
C ARG A 206 -15.13 -19.73 -5.43
N GLU A 207 -15.55 -18.82 -4.56
CA GLU A 207 -16.81 -18.92 -3.81
C GLU A 207 -18.02 -18.92 -4.75
N ILE A 208 -18.08 -17.96 -5.67
CA ILE A 208 -19.16 -17.86 -6.68
C ILE A 208 -19.24 -19.12 -7.54
N LEU A 209 -18.10 -19.70 -7.88
CA LEU A 209 -18.00 -20.91 -8.69
C LEU A 209 -18.24 -22.22 -7.91
N ARG A 210 -18.58 -22.22 -6.62
CA ARG A 210 -18.92 -23.46 -5.88
C ARG A 210 -20.18 -24.16 -6.39
N GLY A 211 -20.99 -23.47 -7.18
CA GLY A 211 -22.16 -24.03 -7.86
C GLY A 211 -21.78 -24.84 -9.12
N LYS A 212 -22.64 -24.77 -10.14
CA LYS A 212 -22.33 -25.35 -11.46
C LYS A 212 -21.40 -24.42 -12.23
N THR A 213 -20.29 -24.95 -12.74
CA THR A 213 -19.31 -24.23 -13.55
C THR A 213 -19.24 -24.78 -14.98
N ASP A 214 -18.85 -23.95 -15.93
CA ASP A 214 -18.54 -24.37 -17.30
C ASP A 214 -17.02 -24.35 -17.60
N GLU A 215 -16.64 -24.98 -18.71
CA GLU A 215 -15.23 -25.12 -19.14
C GLU A 215 -14.53 -23.77 -19.38
N HIS A 216 -15.25 -22.74 -19.83
CA HIS A 216 -14.67 -21.41 -20.04
C HIS A 216 -14.41 -20.71 -18.71
N GLN A 217 -15.34 -20.83 -17.75
CA GLN A 217 -15.13 -20.36 -16.38
C GLN A 217 -13.94 -21.06 -15.73
N LEU A 218 -13.80 -22.38 -15.91
CA LEU A 218 -12.65 -23.15 -15.40
C LEU A 218 -11.33 -22.72 -16.04
N ALA A 219 -11.30 -22.47 -17.36
CA ALA A 219 -10.12 -21.97 -18.05
C ALA A 219 -9.67 -20.59 -17.53
N HIS A 220 -10.63 -19.68 -17.32
CA HIS A 220 -10.34 -18.38 -16.73
C HIS A 220 -9.88 -18.50 -15.27
N LEU A 221 -10.51 -19.35 -14.46
CA LEU A 221 -10.10 -19.60 -13.07
C LEU A 221 -8.68 -20.15 -13.00
N GLY A 222 -8.31 -21.09 -13.87
CA GLY A 222 -6.96 -21.64 -13.97
C GLY A 222 -5.92 -20.56 -14.32
N ALA A 223 -6.23 -19.68 -15.28
CA ALA A 223 -5.36 -18.56 -15.64
C ALA A 223 -5.18 -17.57 -14.48
N LEU A 224 -6.25 -17.25 -13.76
CA LEU A 224 -6.17 -16.40 -12.56
C LEU A 224 -5.31 -17.03 -11.46
N HIS A 225 -5.52 -18.32 -11.19
CA HIS A 225 -4.73 -19.05 -10.21
C HIS A 225 -3.24 -19.02 -10.56
N ALA A 226 -2.90 -19.33 -11.81
CA ALA A 226 -1.51 -19.31 -12.28
C ALA A 226 -0.87 -17.92 -12.13
N ALA A 227 -1.54 -16.86 -12.56
CA ALA A 227 -1.01 -15.50 -12.48
C ALA A 227 -0.71 -15.07 -11.03
N VAL A 228 -1.67 -15.30 -10.12
CA VAL A 228 -1.51 -14.95 -8.70
C VAL A 228 -0.46 -15.84 -8.02
N ALA A 229 -0.43 -17.13 -8.32
CA ALA A 229 0.56 -18.06 -7.76
C ALA A 229 1.99 -17.76 -8.23
N SER A 230 2.18 -17.39 -9.50
CA SER A 230 3.48 -16.97 -10.04
C SER A 230 4.00 -15.70 -9.36
N ALA A 231 3.13 -14.71 -9.14
CA ALA A 231 3.50 -13.48 -8.44
C ALA A 231 3.81 -13.72 -6.95
N ASP A 232 3.03 -14.57 -6.26
CA ASP A 232 3.31 -15.01 -4.87
C ASP A 232 4.66 -15.74 -4.76
N ALA A 233 4.97 -16.62 -5.71
CA ALA A 233 6.23 -17.34 -5.76
C ALA A 233 7.42 -16.40 -5.97
N LEU A 234 7.29 -15.42 -6.88
CA LEU A 234 8.33 -14.41 -7.13
C LEU A 234 8.58 -13.52 -5.91
N LEU A 235 7.53 -13.07 -5.22
CA LEU A 235 7.69 -12.34 -3.96
C LEU A 235 8.34 -13.22 -2.90
N GLY A 236 7.93 -14.49 -2.80
CA GLY A 236 8.49 -15.45 -1.86
C GLY A 236 9.99 -15.69 -2.06
N SER A 237 10.43 -15.87 -3.32
CA SER A 237 11.85 -16.05 -3.63
C SER A 237 12.65 -14.76 -3.44
N THR A 238 12.10 -13.62 -3.88
CA THR A 238 12.75 -12.31 -3.76
C THR A 238 12.97 -11.92 -2.30
N ALA A 239 12.03 -12.25 -1.40
CA ALA A 239 12.15 -11.98 0.02
C ALA A 239 13.40 -12.61 0.67
N GLY A 240 13.92 -13.69 0.10
CA GLY A 240 15.11 -14.39 0.60
C GLY A 240 16.44 -13.84 0.08
N ILE A 241 16.42 -12.95 -0.91
CA ILE A 241 17.64 -12.45 -1.57
C ILE A 241 17.70 -10.91 -1.66
N LEU A 242 16.58 -10.21 -1.46
CA LEU A 242 16.47 -8.78 -1.76
C LEU A 242 17.42 -7.91 -0.94
N GLU A 243 17.59 -8.21 0.36
CA GLU A 243 18.42 -7.39 1.27
C GLU A 243 19.92 -7.50 0.94
N ASP A 244 20.35 -8.63 0.37
CA ASP A 244 21.74 -8.90 0.01
C ASP A 244 22.01 -8.75 -1.50
N ALA A 245 21.00 -8.32 -2.27
CA ALA A 245 21.09 -8.24 -3.71
C ALA A 245 22.07 -7.13 -4.14
N PRO A 246 22.94 -7.37 -5.13
CA PRO A 246 23.79 -6.32 -5.70
C PRO A 246 23.00 -5.16 -6.33
N ASP A 247 21.83 -5.48 -6.91
CA ASP A 247 20.86 -4.50 -7.39
C ASP A 247 19.46 -4.80 -6.80
N PRO A 248 19.17 -4.31 -5.59
CA PRO A 248 17.87 -4.54 -4.95
C PRO A 248 16.73 -3.81 -5.69
N ALA A 249 17.03 -2.74 -6.43
CA ALA A 249 16.03 -2.02 -7.20
C ALA A 249 15.53 -2.84 -8.39
N LEU A 250 16.40 -3.63 -9.05
CA LEU A 250 15.98 -4.57 -10.10
C LEU A 250 14.95 -5.58 -9.60
N LEU A 251 15.22 -6.20 -8.46
CA LEU A 251 14.33 -7.19 -7.87
C LEU A 251 13.01 -6.57 -7.40
N ASN A 252 13.08 -5.39 -6.78
CA ASN A 252 11.90 -4.62 -6.39
C ASN A 252 11.01 -4.28 -7.59
N ASP A 253 11.58 -3.71 -8.65
CA ASP A 253 10.85 -3.26 -9.83
C ASP A 253 10.26 -4.46 -10.59
N THR A 254 10.99 -5.58 -10.64
CA THR A 254 10.50 -6.84 -11.22
C THR A 254 9.31 -7.39 -10.45
N CYS A 255 9.36 -7.41 -9.11
CA CYS A 255 8.24 -7.85 -8.28
C CYS A 255 7.02 -6.95 -8.46
N ARG A 256 7.21 -5.64 -8.43
CA ARG A 256 6.14 -4.66 -8.63
C ARG A 256 5.46 -4.83 -9.99
N ALA A 257 6.24 -4.99 -11.06
CA ALA A 257 5.72 -5.21 -12.41
C ALA A 257 4.98 -6.56 -12.54
N SER A 258 5.51 -7.63 -11.96
CA SER A 258 4.89 -8.96 -11.99
C SER A 258 3.56 -8.99 -11.24
N VAL A 259 3.50 -8.37 -10.05
CA VAL A 259 2.25 -8.30 -9.28
C VAL A 259 1.23 -7.38 -9.97
N GLU A 260 1.67 -6.25 -10.53
CA GLU A 260 0.79 -5.38 -11.33
C GLU A 260 0.16 -6.15 -12.50
N HIS A 261 0.94 -6.98 -13.19
CA HIS A 261 0.44 -7.81 -14.27
C HIS A 261 -0.59 -8.83 -13.77
N ALA A 262 -0.31 -9.53 -12.67
CA ALA A 262 -1.26 -10.45 -12.07
C ALA A 262 -2.56 -9.76 -11.63
N ALA A 263 -2.48 -8.56 -11.06
CA ALA A 263 -3.64 -7.75 -10.70
C ALA A 263 -4.46 -7.35 -11.93
N ARG A 264 -3.83 -7.01 -13.06
CA ARG A 264 -4.53 -6.75 -14.33
C ARG A 264 -5.25 -7.99 -14.86
N GLU A 265 -4.62 -9.16 -14.83
CA GLU A 265 -5.28 -10.42 -15.23
C GLU A 265 -6.52 -10.71 -14.35
N VAL A 266 -6.42 -10.45 -13.04
CA VAL A 266 -7.55 -10.55 -12.10
C VAL A 266 -8.67 -9.58 -12.45
N LEU A 267 -8.35 -8.30 -12.64
CA LEU A 267 -9.32 -7.26 -13.00
C LEU A 267 -10.02 -7.55 -14.34
N ASP A 268 -9.31 -8.13 -15.31
CA ASP A 268 -9.85 -8.44 -16.62
C ASP A 268 -10.72 -9.72 -16.63
N ARG A 269 -10.24 -10.80 -16.00
CA ARG A 269 -10.91 -12.11 -16.11
C ARG A 269 -12.00 -12.32 -15.07
N ALA A 270 -11.89 -11.76 -13.85
CA ALA A 270 -12.89 -11.99 -12.81
C ALA A 270 -14.31 -11.55 -13.25
N PRO A 271 -14.52 -10.38 -13.90
CA PRO A 271 -15.81 -10.01 -14.49
C PRO A 271 -16.31 -10.96 -15.58
N ARG A 272 -15.41 -11.53 -16.40
CA ARG A 272 -15.76 -12.49 -17.46
C ARG A 272 -16.24 -13.82 -16.90
N ILE A 273 -15.69 -14.24 -15.76
CA ILE A 273 -16.09 -15.46 -15.05
C ILE A 273 -17.47 -15.28 -14.40
N THR A 274 -17.64 -14.16 -13.69
CA THR A 274 -18.77 -13.93 -12.78
C THR A 274 -19.99 -13.34 -13.48
N GLY A 275 -19.78 -12.64 -14.60
CA GLY A 275 -20.83 -11.92 -15.30
C GLY A 275 -21.34 -10.71 -14.50
N PRO A 276 -22.40 -10.05 -14.99
CA PRO A 276 -22.92 -8.81 -14.40
C PRO A 276 -23.63 -9.02 -13.05
N GLY A 277 -24.01 -10.25 -12.70
CA GLY A 277 -24.76 -10.56 -11.49
C GLY A 277 -24.03 -10.12 -10.22
N PRO A 278 -22.85 -10.69 -9.91
CA PRO A 278 -22.05 -10.27 -8.75
C PRO A 278 -21.64 -8.80 -8.83
N LEU A 279 -21.31 -8.27 -10.00
CA LEU A 279 -20.97 -6.85 -10.17
C LEU A 279 -22.11 -5.89 -9.76
N GLY A 280 -23.37 -6.29 -9.93
CA GLY A 280 -24.53 -5.46 -9.59
C GLY A 280 -25.24 -5.82 -8.28
N ARG A 281 -24.93 -6.98 -7.69
CA ARG A 281 -25.68 -7.54 -6.54
C ARG A 281 -24.80 -7.96 -5.37
N ASP A 282 -23.48 -7.98 -5.54
CA ASP A 282 -22.51 -8.20 -4.48
C ASP A 282 -21.62 -6.97 -4.39
N ARG A 283 -21.96 -6.09 -3.45
CA ARG A 283 -21.22 -4.84 -3.22
C ARG A 283 -19.77 -5.12 -2.81
N ALA A 284 -19.51 -6.16 -2.02
CA ALA A 284 -18.17 -6.47 -1.55
C ALA A 284 -17.27 -6.92 -2.72
N PHE A 285 -17.79 -7.75 -3.63
CA PHE A 285 -17.07 -8.14 -4.84
C PHE A 285 -16.79 -6.95 -5.76
N ALA A 286 -17.80 -6.12 -6.02
CA ALA A 286 -17.65 -4.91 -6.84
C ALA A 286 -16.63 -3.93 -6.22
N GLN A 287 -16.67 -3.74 -4.90
CA GLN A 287 -15.74 -2.86 -4.19
C GLN A 287 -14.30 -3.36 -4.29
N ARG A 288 -14.04 -4.67 -4.14
CA ARG A 288 -12.69 -5.24 -4.27
C ARG A 288 -12.08 -4.98 -5.65
N LEU A 289 -12.88 -5.09 -6.71
CA LEU A 289 -12.45 -4.76 -8.07
C LEU A 289 -12.14 -3.27 -8.22
N ALA A 290 -13.03 -2.40 -7.74
CA ALA A 290 -12.84 -0.95 -7.79
C ALA A 290 -11.59 -0.51 -7.01
N ASP A 291 -11.40 -1.04 -5.80
CA ASP A 291 -10.23 -0.80 -4.96
C ASP A 291 -8.94 -1.20 -5.65
N LEU A 292 -8.86 -2.44 -6.17
CA LEU A 292 -7.66 -2.93 -6.81
C LEU A 292 -7.34 -2.11 -8.06
N GLN A 293 -8.35 -1.72 -8.83
CA GLN A 293 -8.20 -0.89 -10.02
C GLN A 293 -7.55 0.46 -9.71
N VAL A 294 -7.93 1.12 -8.60
CA VAL A 294 -7.30 2.36 -8.16
C VAL A 294 -5.92 2.09 -7.57
N PHE A 295 -5.81 1.16 -6.64
CA PHE A 295 -4.63 1.02 -5.80
C PHE A 295 -3.38 0.56 -6.54
N VAL A 296 -3.55 -0.31 -7.54
CA VAL A 296 -2.45 -0.80 -8.37
C VAL A 296 -1.86 0.28 -9.29
N ARG A 297 -2.54 1.42 -9.50
CA ARG A 297 -2.03 2.55 -10.32
C ARG A 297 -0.94 3.38 -9.64
N GLN A 298 -0.55 3.03 -8.42
CA GLN A 298 0.73 3.43 -7.85
C GLN A 298 1.94 2.80 -8.58
N HIS A 299 1.70 1.80 -9.43
CA HIS A 299 2.60 1.45 -10.53
C HIS A 299 2.23 2.30 -11.76
N HIS A 300 3.17 3.09 -12.27
CA HIS A 300 2.93 4.06 -13.36
C HIS A 300 2.95 3.42 -14.76
N GLY A 301 2.49 2.18 -14.86
CA GLY A 301 2.43 1.39 -16.10
C GLY A 301 3.75 1.39 -16.85
N GLU A 302 3.70 1.86 -18.09
CA GLU A 302 4.79 1.85 -19.06
C GLU A 302 6.00 2.68 -18.59
N ARG A 303 5.81 3.70 -17.74
CA ARG A 303 6.94 4.47 -17.19
C ARG A 303 7.81 3.60 -16.29
N ASP A 304 7.18 2.83 -15.41
CA ASP A 304 7.89 1.94 -14.48
C ASP A 304 8.46 0.72 -15.26
N LEU A 305 7.73 0.18 -16.25
CA LEU A 305 8.26 -0.87 -17.14
C LEU A 305 9.47 -0.39 -17.96
N ALA A 306 9.47 0.85 -18.44
CA ALA A 306 10.61 1.42 -19.15
C ALA A 306 11.82 1.60 -18.22
N ALA A 307 11.60 1.98 -16.95
CA ALA A 307 12.66 2.04 -15.95
C ALA A 307 13.26 0.64 -15.69
N LEU A 308 12.42 -0.37 -15.51
CA LEU A 308 12.84 -1.76 -15.38
C LEU A 308 13.62 -2.24 -16.61
N GLY A 309 13.12 -1.98 -17.82
CA GLY A 309 13.77 -2.38 -19.07
C GLY A 309 15.18 -1.78 -19.24
N ARG A 310 15.39 -0.51 -18.84
CA ARG A 310 16.73 0.10 -18.84
C ARG A 310 17.66 -0.60 -17.86
N ARG A 311 17.19 -0.87 -16.64
CA ARG A 311 17.97 -1.56 -15.62
C ARG A 311 18.37 -2.97 -16.07
N VAL A 312 17.48 -3.70 -16.74
CA VAL A 312 17.79 -5.02 -17.33
C VAL A 312 18.93 -4.95 -18.36
N LEU A 313 19.05 -3.87 -19.13
CA LEU A 313 20.17 -3.67 -20.07
C LEU A 313 21.50 -3.33 -19.38
N GLU A 314 21.44 -2.76 -18.18
CA GLU A 314 22.63 -2.36 -17.40
C GLU A 314 23.25 -3.55 -16.65
N VAL A 315 22.47 -4.60 -16.37
CA VAL A 315 22.97 -5.86 -15.82
C VAL A 315 23.90 -6.53 -16.83
N ARG A 316 25.20 -6.43 -16.59
CA ARG A 316 26.19 -7.20 -17.36
C ARG A 316 26.08 -8.68 -16.96
N PRO A 317 26.17 -9.61 -17.94
CA PRO A 317 26.10 -11.05 -17.68
C PRO A 317 27.23 -11.55 -16.78
#